data_AF-A0A953TEA3-F1
#
_entry.id   AF-A0A953TEA3-F1
#
_cell.length_a   1.000
_cell.length_b   1.000
_cell.length_c   1.000
_cell.angle_alpha   90.00
_cell.angle_beta   90.00
_cell.angle_gamma   90.00
#
_symmetry.space_group_name_H-M   'P 1'
#
loop_
_entity.id
_entity.type
_entity.pdbx_description
1 polymer ?
#
loop_
_entity_poly.entity_id
_entity_poly.type
_entity_poly.pdbx_seq_one_letter_code
_entity_poly.pdbx_strand_id
1 'polypeptide(L)'
;MKTATMVLIAAILLLPVAYSQQNQNVQEQRVQSGPPADKPQPKIAKEDRQLAMQMLEISESTARGFEAPMRTWGLLQLGQTFAASEPAKARALLADSFTASLSIADDNQTKETLQDEIFRSLLPLSQADVEERLAQAEPSARKRTSEAIVRRYIEKKQFSPAMDLITQVTGWDEFPYGSGTALLMAMPAEMQAEKMSLLTQAVASYKAHDHPGIQMGQGTLTEMMVRFGPKMPPKLALEAIDEILSQSKKSEEKASITLSGEGGTAPFNSIYEFQLFALLPLLRSLDEGRADTLLKENMAVKSTVDKFPNGMQSLDPTMTDQPPKKGQRGGIGSSVTSGNSAQSSSAANYMREEMRRKAFEIISDSHKNPIQAIAQAQALPLTVADQRNSPRAQALEGIARENWKDNPIAARQAVDELRKAIVDLPLQVQVRYLSSAASIYQQLGEKESVEKVVSEGFNISEKILEKDLDANDPNKALKAWWPSADAYRSFIDVEAKLSHRGAANILKEIKDPEVRTVESIMLSRSLLGLAMKRVRVEEKTKSGHSIQVSDTN
;
A
#
# COMPACT_ATOMS: atom_id res chain seq x y z
N MET A 1 10.13 -56.21 -55.25
CA MET A 1 8.79 -56.58 -55.79
C MET A 1 7.76 -55.66 -55.14
N LYS A 2 7.22 -54.70 -55.91
CA LYS A 2 5.82 -54.65 -56.40
C LYS A 2 4.82 -54.28 -55.29
N THR A 3 4.38 -53.00 -55.31
CA THR A 3 2.99 -52.53 -55.58
C THR A 3 2.00 -52.85 -54.45
N ALA A 4 1.56 -51.85 -53.70
CA ALA A 4 0.34 -51.04 -53.93
C ALA A 4 -0.96 -51.82 -53.64
N THR A 5 -1.89 -51.26 -52.83
CA THR A 5 -3.14 -50.60 -53.28
C THR A 5 -4.22 -50.58 -52.17
N MET A 6 -4.90 -49.42 -52.05
CA MET A 6 -6.30 -49.14 -51.62
C MET A 6 -6.72 -49.36 -50.14
N VAL A 7 -7.09 -48.33 -49.35
CA VAL A 7 -8.17 -47.29 -49.41
C VAL A 7 -9.55 -47.81 -48.95
N LEU A 8 -10.03 -47.31 -47.80
CA LEU A 8 -11.35 -46.66 -47.53
C LEU A 8 -11.48 -46.45 -45.99
N ILE A 9 -11.41 -45.24 -45.41
CA ILE A 9 -12.37 -44.11 -45.30
C ILE A 9 -13.43 -44.25 -44.18
N ALA A 10 -13.47 -43.20 -43.33
CA ALA A 10 -14.51 -42.72 -42.39
C ALA A 10 -14.58 -43.41 -41.00
N ALA A 11 -14.71 -42.74 -39.84
CA ALA A 11 -14.96 -41.33 -39.49
C ALA A 11 -14.45 -41.11 -38.03
N ILE A 12 -13.65 -40.05 -37.77
CA ILE A 12 -14.01 -38.79 -37.07
C ILE A 12 -13.88 -38.84 -35.52
N LEU A 13 -13.00 -37.93 -35.05
CA LEU A 13 -12.87 -37.29 -33.73
C LEU A 13 -12.36 -38.14 -32.55
N LEU A 14 -11.10 -37.92 -32.18
CA LEU A 14 -10.67 -37.54 -30.81
C LEU A 14 -9.14 -37.44 -30.77
N LEU A 15 -8.61 -36.22 -30.61
CA LEU A 15 -7.36 -35.82 -29.92
C LEU A 15 -7.28 -34.27 -30.04
N PRO A 16 -6.70 -33.50 -29.08
CA PRO A 16 -5.86 -33.94 -27.97
C PRO A 16 -6.22 -33.32 -26.60
N VAL A 17 -6.17 -34.10 -25.52
CA VAL A 17 -5.88 -33.55 -24.18
C VAL A 17 -4.49 -34.07 -23.79
N ALA A 18 -3.48 -33.46 -24.38
CA ALA A 18 -2.08 -33.62 -24.00
C ALA A 18 -1.43 -32.24 -24.02
N TYR A 19 -1.96 -31.32 -23.22
CA TYR A 19 -1.36 -30.02 -22.93
C TYR A 19 -1.59 -29.54 -21.48
N SER A 20 -1.96 -30.44 -20.55
CA SER A 20 -2.14 -30.11 -19.13
C SER A 20 -1.18 -30.81 -18.17
N GLN A 21 -0.35 -31.76 -18.62
CA GLN A 21 0.58 -32.49 -17.75
C GLN A 21 2.03 -31.98 -17.75
N GLN A 22 2.40 -31.03 -18.60
CA GLN A 22 3.76 -30.46 -18.60
C GLN A 22 3.94 -29.27 -17.62
N ASN A 23 2.84 -28.73 -17.09
CA ASN A 23 2.89 -27.66 -16.07
C ASN A 23 2.86 -28.16 -14.62
N GLN A 24 2.61 -29.46 -14.37
CA GLN A 24 2.59 -30.00 -13.00
C GLN A 24 3.99 -30.40 -12.49
N ASN A 25 4.94 -30.72 -13.36
CA ASN A 25 6.31 -31.10 -12.94
C ASN A 25 7.29 -29.92 -12.78
N VAL A 26 6.87 -28.67 -13.04
CA VAL A 26 7.71 -27.48 -12.77
C VAL A 26 7.48 -26.91 -11.36
N GLN A 27 6.39 -27.30 -10.68
CA GLN A 27 6.09 -26.83 -9.32
C GLN A 27 6.67 -27.69 -8.18
N GLU A 28 7.05 -28.95 -8.45
CA GLU A 28 7.60 -29.85 -7.41
C GLU A 28 9.14 -29.84 -7.27
N GLN A 29 9.84 -28.99 -8.01
CA GLN A 29 11.28 -28.73 -7.83
C GLN A 29 11.61 -27.30 -7.35
N ARG A 30 10.71 -26.65 -6.59
CA ARG A 30 11.18 -25.66 -5.61
C ARG A 30 11.72 -26.40 -4.39
N VAL A 31 12.96 -26.86 -4.56
CA VAL A 31 13.90 -27.10 -3.46
C VAL A 31 13.70 -25.99 -2.43
N GLN A 32 13.59 -26.39 -1.15
CA GLN A 32 13.67 -25.50 -0.01
C GLN A 32 14.91 -24.61 -0.17
N SER A 33 14.73 -23.42 -0.76
CA SER A 33 15.68 -22.35 -0.63
C SER A 33 15.60 -21.92 0.82
N GLY A 34 16.63 -22.28 1.60
CA GLY A 34 16.86 -21.67 2.89
C GLY A 34 16.81 -20.13 2.78
N PRO A 35 16.74 -19.42 3.92
CA PRO A 35 16.76 -17.96 3.92
C PRO A 35 17.86 -17.48 2.96
N PRO A 36 17.58 -16.52 2.07
CA PRO A 36 18.59 -16.03 1.14
C PRO A 36 19.82 -15.67 1.96
N ALA A 37 20.95 -16.28 1.63
CA ALA A 37 22.21 -15.97 2.27
C ALA A 37 22.35 -14.45 2.27
N ASP A 38 22.52 -13.86 3.46
CA ASP A 38 22.76 -12.44 3.63
C ASP A 38 23.87 -12.04 2.65
N LYS A 39 23.49 -11.36 1.57
CA LYS A 39 24.49 -10.65 0.78
C LYS A 39 25.16 -9.71 1.77
N PRO A 40 26.49 -9.76 1.97
CA PRO A 40 27.16 -8.90 2.92
C PRO A 40 26.77 -7.47 2.59
N GLN A 41 26.15 -6.79 3.56
CA GLN A 41 25.82 -5.37 3.41
C GLN A 41 27.10 -4.63 2.99
N PRO A 42 27.05 -3.77 1.95
CA PRO A 42 28.21 -3.01 1.53
C PRO A 42 28.81 -2.31 2.75
N LYS A 43 30.11 -2.50 2.98
CA LYS A 43 30.80 -1.87 4.10
C LYS A 43 30.83 -0.36 3.85
N ILE A 44 29.96 0.38 4.55
CA ILE A 44 29.86 1.84 4.46
C ILE A 44 31.23 2.45 4.75
N ALA A 45 31.71 3.34 3.86
CA ALA A 45 33.00 4.00 4.05
C ALA A 45 32.96 4.91 5.29
N LYS A 46 34.10 5.01 6.00
CA LYS A 46 34.20 5.84 7.21
C LYS A 46 33.88 7.30 6.93
N GLU A 47 34.33 7.81 5.79
CA GLU A 47 34.08 9.19 5.36
C GLU A 47 32.58 9.45 5.11
N ASP A 48 31.89 8.53 4.42
CA ASP A 48 30.45 8.63 4.15
C ASP A 48 29.64 8.61 5.44
N ARG A 49 30.03 7.75 6.38
CA ARG A 49 29.42 7.73 7.71
C ARG A 49 29.62 9.05 8.43
N GLN A 50 30.82 9.64 8.39
CA GLN A 50 31.09 10.92 9.05
C GLN A 50 30.28 12.06 8.41
N LEU A 51 30.22 12.11 7.08
CA LEU A 51 29.43 13.08 6.33
C LEU A 51 27.94 12.97 6.69
N ALA A 52 27.39 11.75 6.67
CA ALA A 52 26.00 11.50 7.02
C ALA A 52 25.69 11.93 8.46
N MET A 53 26.55 11.61 9.43
CA MET A 53 26.33 12.00 10.82
C MET A 53 26.37 13.52 11.02
N GLN A 54 27.28 14.23 10.36
CA GLN A 54 27.33 15.69 10.39
C GLN A 54 26.07 16.32 9.79
N MET A 55 25.60 15.79 8.66
CA MET A 55 24.37 16.26 8.02
C MET A 55 23.13 16.00 8.88
N LEU A 56 23.05 14.83 9.55
CA LEU A 56 21.95 14.49 10.45
C LEU A 56 21.93 15.40 11.69
N GLU A 57 23.08 15.75 12.25
CA GLU A 57 23.18 16.67 13.39
C GLU A 57 22.67 18.08 13.01
N ILE A 58 23.11 18.60 11.86
CA ILE A 58 22.63 19.89 11.33
C ILE A 58 21.12 19.82 11.08
N SER A 59 20.67 18.75 10.40
CA SER A 59 19.26 18.55 10.07
C SER A 59 18.38 18.41 11.31
N GLU A 60 18.86 17.79 12.38
CA GLU A 60 18.17 17.73 13.68
C GLU A 60 17.99 19.12 14.27
N SER A 61 19.07 19.91 14.35
CA SER A 61 19.01 21.27 14.86
C SER A 61 18.07 22.15 14.03
N THR A 62 18.10 22.03 12.70
CA THR A 62 17.23 22.81 11.82
C THR A 62 15.78 22.36 11.94
N ALA A 63 15.51 21.04 11.93
CA ALA A 63 14.15 20.51 12.02
C ALA A 63 13.42 20.92 13.30
N ARG A 64 14.14 21.02 14.43
CA ARG A 64 13.57 21.52 15.70
C ARG A 64 13.05 22.96 15.60
N GLY A 65 13.59 23.77 14.69
CA GLY A 65 13.17 25.15 14.45
C GLY A 65 11.96 25.31 13.51
N PHE A 66 11.52 24.26 12.82
CA PHE A 66 10.39 24.33 11.89
C PHE A 66 9.04 24.43 12.58
N GLU A 67 8.01 24.77 11.79
CA GLU A 67 6.62 24.67 12.19
C GLU A 67 6.20 23.21 12.45
N ALA A 68 5.12 23.03 13.21
CA ALA A 68 4.72 21.73 13.75
C ALA A 68 4.70 20.57 12.73
N PRO A 69 4.15 20.70 11.50
CA PRO A 69 4.13 19.61 10.53
C PRO A 69 5.53 19.14 10.11
N MET A 70 6.40 20.08 9.73
CA MET A 70 7.75 19.77 9.26
C MET A 70 8.69 19.39 10.40
N ARG A 71 8.51 19.98 11.59
CA ARG A 71 9.21 19.54 12.81
C ARG A 71 8.88 18.09 13.15
N THR A 72 7.60 17.75 13.12
CA THR A 72 7.12 16.38 13.36
C THR A 72 7.77 15.40 12.38
N TRP A 73 7.68 15.69 11.08
CA TRP A 73 8.24 14.82 10.05
C TRP A 73 9.77 14.70 10.16
N GLY A 74 10.49 15.81 10.37
CA GLY A 74 11.95 15.79 10.47
C GLY A 74 12.43 14.93 11.64
N LEU A 75 11.85 15.13 12.82
CA LEU A 75 12.16 14.34 14.02
C LEU A 75 11.78 12.85 13.86
N LEU A 76 10.67 12.56 13.17
CA LEU A 76 10.27 11.20 12.82
C LEU A 76 11.35 10.52 11.96
N GLN A 77 11.79 11.17 10.88
CA GLN A 77 12.80 10.59 9.99
C GLN A 77 14.15 10.41 10.66
N LEU A 78 14.56 11.37 11.51
CA LEU A 78 15.77 11.25 12.32
C LEU A 78 15.66 10.08 13.32
N GLY A 79 14.53 9.97 14.01
CA GLY A 79 14.27 8.85 14.92
C GLY A 79 14.33 7.50 14.22
N GLN A 80 13.73 7.37 13.03
CA GLN A 80 13.83 6.16 12.21
C GLN A 80 15.25 5.87 11.72
N THR A 81 16.06 6.91 11.50
CA THR A 81 17.47 6.78 11.07
C THR A 81 18.34 6.21 12.20
N PHE A 82 18.12 6.68 13.43
CA PHE A 82 18.87 6.23 14.61
C PHE A 82 18.36 4.95 15.25
N ALA A 83 17.21 4.40 14.83
CA ALA A 83 16.53 3.30 15.50
C ALA A 83 17.41 2.05 15.73
N ALA A 84 18.27 1.70 14.77
CA ALA A 84 19.14 0.53 14.86
C ALA A 84 20.47 0.81 15.59
N SER A 85 21.03 2.01 15.44
CA SER A 85 22.37 2.34 15.96
C SER A 85 22.35 3.00 17.35
N GLU A 86 21.33 3.81 17.63
CA GLU A 86 21.20 4.62 18.85
C GLU A 86 19.74 4.61 19.34
N PRO A 87 19.22 3.47 19.83
CA PRO A 87 17.80 3.29 20.14
C PRO A 87 17.28 4.27 21.21
N ALA A 88 18.12 4.69 22.16
CA ALA A 88 17.75 5.69 23.16
C ALA A 88 17.52 7.07 22.53
N LYS A 89 18.41 7.49 21.61
CA LYS A 89 18.24 8.74 20.85
C LYS A 89 17.02 8.66 19.94
N ALA A 90 16.83 7.53 19.26
CA ALA A 90 15.66 7.31 18.41
C ALA A 90 14.34 7.42 19.19
N ARG A 91 14.26 6.79 20.37
CA ARG A 91 13.10 6.89 21.28
C ARG A 91 12.81 8.33 21.67
N ALA A 92 13.82 9.10 22.06
CA ALA A 92 13.67 10.51 22.42
C ALA A 92 13.17 11.36 21.24
N LEU A 93 13.77 11.19 20.04
CA LEU A 93 13.35 11.90 18.83
C LEU A 93 11.91 11.59 18.42
N LEU A 94 11.48 10.33 18.52
CA LEU A 94 10.12 9.92 18.20
C LEU A 94 9.10 10.42 19.23
N ALA A 95 9.49 10.50 20.51
CA ALA A 95 8.66 11.13 21.53
C ALA A 95 8.51 12.65 21.26
N ASP A 96 9.60 13.35 20.96
CA ASP A 96 9.58 14.77 20.58
C ASP A 96 8.75 15.00 19.31
N SER A 97 8.86 14.10 18.32
CA SER A 97 8.07 14.12 17.10
C SER A 97 6.57 14.00 17.41
N PHE A 98 6.17 13.07 18.30
CA PHE A 98 4.78 12.96 18.72
C PHE A 98 4.30 14.25 19.39
N THR A 99 5.07 14.81 20.32
CA THR A 99 4.73 16.07 20.99
C THR A 99 4.58 17.21 19.98
N ALA A 100 5.45 17.32 18.99
CA ALA A 100 5.32 18.30 17.90
C ALA A 100 4.04 18.10 17.08
N SER A 101 3.63 16.85 16.85
CA SER A 101 2.43 16.53 16.07
C SER A 101 1.14 17.07 16.71
N LEU A 102 1.11 17.19 18.04
CA LEU A 102 -0.04 17.73 18.76
C LEU A 102 -0.33 19.18 18.42
N SER A 103 0.68 19.93 17.98
CA SER A 103 0.58 21.33 17.57
C SER A 103 0.21 21.52 16.09
N ILE A 104 -0.01 20.44 15.33
CA ILE A 104 -0.52 20.54 13.95
C ILE A 104 -2.00 20.94 14.03
N ALA A 105 -2.31 22.18 13.64
CA ALA A 105 -3.66 22.70 13.53
C ALA A 105 -4.18 22.60 12.08
N ASP A 106 -5.50 22.48 11.93
CA ASP A 106 -6.22 22.59 10.65
C ASP A 106 -5.84 21.59 9.52
N ASP A 107 -5.06 20.55 9.83
CA ASP A 107 -4.76 19.44 8.91
C ASP A 107 -4.73 18.08 9.64
N ASN A 108 -5.92 17.62 10.05
CA ASN A 108 -6.11 16.35 10.77
C ASN A 108 -5.58 15.15 9.97
N GLN A 109 -5.64 15.19 8.63
CA GLN A 109 -5.17 14.09 7.80
C GLN A 109 -3.64 13.94 7.87
N THR A 110 -2.90 15.05 7.75
CA THR A 110 -1.44 15.04 7.91
C THR A 110 -1.05 14.65 9.32
N LYS A 111 -1.72 15.22 10.33
CA LYS A 111 -1.50 14.90 11.74
C LYS A 111 -1.69 13.41 12.03
N GLU A 112 -2.82 12.84 11.60
CA GLU A 112 -3.11 11.40 11.77
C GLU A 112 -2.07 10.52 11.07
N THR A 113 -1.71 10.86 9.82
CA THR A 113 -0.70 10.12 9.06
C THR A 113 0.63 10.09 9.82
N LEU A 114 1.11 11.25 10.29
CA LEU A 114 2.38 11.36 10.99
C LEU A 114 2.34 10.63 12.34
N GLN A 115 1.27 10.75 13.11
CA GLN A 115 1.13 10.03 14.39
C GLN A 115 1.12 8.51 14.20
N ASP A 116 0.47 8.01 13.16
CA ASP A 116 0.50 6.58 12.82
C ASP A 116 1.92 6.10 12.49
N GLU A 117 2.68 6.86 11.70
CA GLU A 117 4.08 6.53 11.39
C GLU A 117 5.01 6.62 12.61
N ILE A 118 4.80 7.61 13.48
CA ILE A 118 5.54 7.77 14.74
C ILE A 118 5.30 6.56 15.63
N PHE A 119 4.05 6.18 15.86
CA PHE A 119 3.72 5.04 16.71
C PHE A 119 4.23 3.71 16.12
N ARG A 120 4.13 3.49 14.82
CA ARG A 120 4.76 2.31 14.17
C ARG A 120 6.26 2.25 14.38
N SER A 121 6.93 3.40 14.44
CA SER A 121 8.39 3.49 14.64
C SER A 121 8.79 3.38 16.11
N LEU A 122 7.98 3.94 17.02
CA LEU A 122 8.25 3.98 18.46
C LEU A 122 7.86 2.67 19.16
N LEU A 123 6.80 2.00 18.71
CA LEU A 123 6.27 0.80 19.35
C LEU A 123 7.33 -0.33 19.50
N PRO A 124 8.16 -0.66 18.50
CA PRO A 124 9.24 -1.63 18.68
C PRO A 124 10.30 -1.22 19.72
N LEU A 125 10.50 0.09 19.94
CA LEU A 125 11.51 0.65 20.85
C LEU A 125 10.99 0.79 22.29
N SER A 126 9.75 1.27 22.47
CA SER A 126 9.10 1.42 23.77
C SER A 126 7.59 1.35 23.62
N GLN A 127 6.99 0.22 24.04
CA GLN A 127 5.53 0.10 24.10
C GLN A 127 4.91 1.04 25.15
N ALA A 128 5.59 1.21 26.30
CA ALA A 128 5.12 2.08 27.38
C ALA A 128 4.96 3.54 26.93
N ASP A 129 5.89 4.06 26.11
CA ASP A 129 5.83 5.44 25.62
C ASP A 129 4.64 5.65 24.69
N VAL A 130 4.33 4.64 23.88
CA VAL A 130 3.17 4.67 22.98
C VAL A 130 1.89 4.67 23.79
N GLU A 131 1.76 3.78 24.78
CA GLU A 131 0.58 3.69 25.65
C GLU A 131 0.30 4.99 26.41
N GLU A 132 1.32 5.65 26.94
CA GLU A 132 1.21 6.96 27.60
C GLU A 132 0.65 8.05 26.68
N ARG A 133 0.87 7.91 25.36
CA ARG A 133 0.51 8.90 24.33
C ARG A 133 -0.78 8.59 23.60
N LEU A 134 -1.32 7.36 23.71
CA LEU A 134 -2.49 6.92 22.95
C LEU A 134 -3.69 7.85 23.09
N ALA A 135 -3.99 8.29 24.31
CA ALA A 135 -5.17 9.13 24.57
C ALA A 135 -5.12 10.49 23.85
N GLN A 136 -3.92 10.97 23.49
CA GLN A 136 -3.70 12.27 22.84
C GLN A 136 -3.65 12.17 21.31
N ALA A 137 -3.64 10.95 20.76
CA ALA A 137 -3.55 10.73 19.33
C ALA A 137 -4.90 10.88 18.61
N GLU A 138 -4.82 11.18 17.31
CA GLU A 138 -5.98 11.24 16.42
C GLU A 138 -6.70 9.89 16.37
N PRO A 139 -8.04 9.87 16.22
CA PRO A 139 -8.85 8.66 16.41
C PRO A 139 -8.36 7.44 15.63
N SER A 140 -8.06 7.57 14.33
CA SER A 140 -7.66 6.42 13.53
C SER A 140 -6.23 5.96 13.83
N ALA A 141 -5.30 6.88 14.11
CA ALA A 141 -3.92 6.53 14.53
C ALA A 141 -3.94 5.80 15.88
N ARG A 142 -4.76 6.29 16.81
CA ARG A 142 -5.02 5.65 18.10
C ARG A 142 -5.59 4.25 17.93
N LYS A 143 -6.65 4.08 17.12
CA LYS A 143 -7.27 2.78 16.85
C LYS A 143 -6.27 1.77 16.29
N ARG A 144 -5.58 2.10 15.19
CA ARG A 144 -4.58 1.22 14.56
C ARG A 144 -3.46 0.83 15.51
N THR A 145 -3.00 1.78 16.33
CA THR A 145 -1.91 1.54 17.28
C THR A 145 -2.36 0.67 18.46
N SER A 146 -3.56 0.92 19.01
CA SER A 146 -4.12 0.06 20.05
C SER A 146 -4.29 -1.37 19.58
N GLU A 147 -4.77 -1.59 18.35
CA GLU A 147 -4.84 -2.94 17.76
C GLU A 147 -3.48 -3.63 17.68
N ALA A 148 -2.43 -2.89 17.27
CA ALA A 148 -1.07 -3.42 17.24
C ALA A 148 -0.55 -3.78 18.65
N ILE A 149 -0.86 -2.97 19.67
CA ILE A 149 -0.49 -3.24 21.06
C ILE A 149 -1.23 -4.45 21.60
N VAL A 150 -2.54 -4.56 21.36
CA VAL A 150 -3.33 -5.74 21.76
C VAL A 150 -2.74 -7.03 21.19
N ARG A 151 -2.33 -7.04 19.90
CA ARG A 151 -1.65 -8.20 19.30
C ARG A 151 -0.36 -8.57 20.02
N ARG A 152 0.47 -7.58 20.39
CA ARG A 152 1.71 -7.84 21.15
C ARG A 152 1.43 -8.38 22.56
N TYR A 153 0.38 -7.90 23.22
CA TYR A 153 -0.06 -8.47 24.50
C TYR A 153 -0.53 -9.91 24.35
N ILE A 154 -1.30 -10.22 23.30
CA ILE A 154 -1.73 -11.58 22.98
C ILE A 154 -0.51 -12.50 22.74
N GLU A 155 0.45 -12.07 21.93
CA GLU A 155 1.69 -12.83 21.66
C GLU A 155 2.47 -13.14 22.94
N LYS A 156 2.49 -12.21 23.89
CA LYS A 156 3.13 -12.36 25.20
C LYS A 156 2.23 -13.05 26.25
N LYS A 157 1.01 -13.47 25.88
CA LYS A 157 0.00 -14.04 26.78
C LYS A 157 -0.39 -13.12 27.95
N GLN A 158 -0.28 -11.81 27.76
CA GLN A 158 -0.64 -10.78 28.73
C GLN A 158 -2.09 -10.36 28.51
N PHE A 159 -3.03 -11.25 28.85
CA PHE A 159 -4.44 -11.06 28.51
C PHE A 159 -5.12 -9.92 29.29
N SER A 160 -4.79 -9.71 30.56
CA SER A 160 -5.38 -8.62 31.36
C SER A 160 -5.07 -7.24 30.77
N PRO A 161 -3.81 -6.87 30.49
CA PRO A 161 -3.50 -5.61 29.80
C PRO A 161 -4.17 -5.48 28.42
N ALA A 162 -4.32 -6.59 27.67
CA ALA A 162 -5.03 -6.55 26.40
C ALA A 162 -6.52 -6.20 26.56
N MET A 163 -7.19 -6.76 27.58
CA MET A 163 -8.60 -6.47 27.88
C MET A 163 -8.78 -5.03 28.36
N ASP A 164 -7.87 -4.55 29.23
CA ASP A 164 -7.90 -3.17 29.72
C ASP A 164 -7.79 -2.18 28.56
N LEU A 165 -6.88 -2.44 27.61
CA LEU A 165 -6.73 -1.61 26.42
C LEU A 165 -7.94 -1.67 25.49
N ILE A 166 -8.55 -2.85 25.27
CA ILE A 166 -9.80 -2.95 24.49
C ILE A 166 -10.92 -2.15 25.15
N THR A 167 -11.04 -2.25 26.48
CA THR A 167 -12.04 -1.50 27.24
C THR A 167 -11.81 0.00 27.11
N GLN A 168 -10.56 0.44 27.18
CA GLN A 168 -10.19 1.83 26.98
C GLN A 168 -10.52 2.33 25.56
N VAL A 169 -10.20 1.55 24.52
CA VAL A 169 -10.54 1.88 23.12
C VAL A 169 -12.05 1.98 22.94
N THR A 170 -12.81 1.05 23.51
CA THR A 170 -14.29 1.06 23.45
C THR A 170 -14.89 2.26 24.18
N GLY A 171 -14.18 2.83 25.16
CA GLY A 171 -14.58 4.08 25.81
C GLY A 171 -14.32 5.32 24.96
N TRP A 172 -13.44 5.23 23.95
CA TRP A 172 -13.11 6.34 23.06
C TRP A 172 -13.87 6.33 21.74
N ASP A 173 -14.19 5.14 21.24
CA ASP A 173 -14.77 4.86 19.93
C ASP A 173 -15.41 3.46 19.96
N GLU A 174 -15.79 2.93 18.81
CA GLU A 174 -16.33 1.59 18.70
C GLU A 174 -15.35 0.48 19.14
N PHE A 175 -15.91 -0.59 19.74
CA PHE A 175 -15.21 -1.82 20.07
C PHE A 175 -14.37 -2.35 18.89
N PRO A 176 -13.07 -2.63 19.11
CA PRO A 176 -12.17 -3.07 18.04
C PRO A 176 -12.36 -4.56 17.72
N TYR A 177 -13.41 -4.91 16.95
CA TYR A 177 -13.81 -6.32 16.70
C TYR A 177 -12.68 -7.21 16.21
N GLY A 178 -11.78 -6.71 15.36
CA GLY A 178 -10.63 -7.49 14.86
C GLY A 178 -9.69 -7.94 15.98
N SER A 179 -9.30 -7.00 16.84
CA SER A 179 -8.42 -7.30 17.98
C SER A 179 -9.15 -8.02 19.11
N GLY A 180 -10.43 -7.72 19.33
CA GLY A 180 -11.29 -8.44 20.27
C GLY A 180 -11.48 -9.91 19.88
N THR A 181 -11.72 -10.20 18.60
CA THR A 181 -11.78 -11.57 18.07
C THR A 181 -10.47 -12.30 18.32
N ALA A 182 -9.33 -11.68 17.97
CA ALA A 182 -8.02 -12.28 18.17
C ALA A 182 -7.75 -12.59 19.66
N LEU A 183 -8.16 -11.70 20.56
CA LEU A 183 -8.02 -11.91 22.00
C LEU A 183 -8.87 -13.08 22.50
N LEU A 184 -10.15 -13.15 22.11
CA LEU A 184 -11.06 -14.24 22.49
C LEU A 184 -10.54 -15.62 22.06
N MET A 185 -9.94 -15.69 20.86
CA MET A 185 -9.33 -16.92 20.33
C MET A 185 -8.08 -17.34 21.11
N ALA A 186 -7.30 -16.38 21.61
CA ALA A 186 -6.04 -16.65 22.29
C ALA A 186 -6.19 -16.91 23.80
N MET A 187 -7.23 -16.36 24.43
CA MET A 187 -7.51 -16.55 25.86
C MET A 187 -7.82 -18.02 26.17
N PRO A 188 -7.33 -18.56 27.31
CA PRO A 188 -7.52 -19.96 27.66
C PRO A 188 -8.93 -20.23 28.19
N ALA A 189 -9.26 -21.49 28.42
CA ALA A 189 -10.62 -21.90 28.78
C ALA A 189 -11.04 -21.45 30.18
N GLU A 190 -10.08 -21.18 31.08
CA GLU A 190 -10.32 -20.77 32.45
C GLU A 190 -10.85 -19.33 32.55
N MET A 191 -10.65 -18.52 31.50
CA MET A 191 -11.08 -17.12 31.44
C MET A 191 -12.47 -16.96 30.79
N GLN A 192 -13.41 -17.90 30.99
CA GLN A 192 -14.74 -17.80 30.36
C GLN A 192 -15.52 -16.56 30.79
N ALA A 193 -15.39 -16.15 32.05
CA ALA A 193 -16.11 -14.98 32.56
C ALA A 193 -15.67 -13.71 31.82
N GLU A 194 -14.37 -13.56 31.62
CA GLU A 194 -13.76 -12.45 30.90
C GLU A 194 -14.09 -12.49 29.40
N LYS A 195 -14.07 -13.68 28.79
CA LYS A 195 -14.55 -13.86 27.40
C LYS A 195 -16.00 -13.40 27.25
N MET A 196 -16.86 -13.73 28.21
CA MET A 196 -18.26 -13.32 28.20
C MET A 196 -18.42 -11.81 28.37
N SER A 197 -17.58 -11.19 29.22
CA SER A 197 -17.56 -9.74 29.39
C SER A 197 -17.20 -9.03 28.09
N LEU A 198 -16.16 -9.48 27.38
CA LEU A 198 -15.76 -8.91 26.08
C LEU A 198 -16.85 -9.06 25.02
N LEU A 199 -17.51 -10.22 24.92
CA LEU A 199 -18.61 -10.44 23.98
C LEU A 199 -19.81 -9.53 24.29
N THR A 200 -20.15 -9.36 25.56
CA THR A 200 -21.22 -8.45 25.99
C THR A 200 -20.89 -7.00 25.62
N GLN A 201 -19.64 -6.58 25.86
CA GLN A 201 -19.16 -5.25 25.50
C GLN A 201 -19.18 -5.01 23.98
N ALA A 202 -18.79 -6.00 23.18
CA ALA A 202 -18.81 -5.92 21.71
C ALA A 202 -20.24 -5.70 21.18
N VAL A 203 -21.22 -6.46 21.68
CA VAL A 203 -22.63 -6.30 21.26
C VAL A 203 -23.18 -4.94 21.69
N ALA A 204 -22.91 -4.52 22.93
CA ALA A 204 -23.34 -3.22 23.43
C ALA A 204 -22.74 -2.06 22.61
N SER A 205 -21.46 -2.17 22.24
CA SER A 205 -20.80 -1.19 21.39
C SER A 205 -21.42 -1.13 20.00
N TYR A 206 -21.64 -2.26 19.33
CA TYR A 206 -22.24 -2.29 18.00
C TYR A 206 -23.62 -1.61 17.96
N LYS A 207 -24.43 -1.86 18.99
CA LYS A 207 -25.75 -1.24 19.15
C LYS A 207 -25.69 0.28 19.34
N ALA A 208 -24.59 0.79 19.90
CA ALA A 208 -24.39 2.22 20.12
C ALA A 208 -23.85 2.96 18.89
N HIS A 209 -23.51 2.25 17.80
CA HIS A 209 -22.91 2.82 16.60
C HIS A 209 -23.73 2.46 15.35
N ASP A 210 -23.83 3.40 14.40
CA ASP A 210 -24.48 3.19 13.12
C ASP A 210 -23.50 2.69 12.05
N HIS A 211 -23.92 1.71 11.26
CA HIS A 211 -23.10 1.10 10.21
C HIS A 211 -23.72 1.26 8.81
N PRO A 212 -23.66 2.47 8.22
CA PRO A 212 -24.31 2.75 6.92
C PRO A 212 -23.58 2.14 5.71
N GLY A 213 -22.35 1.67 5.88
CA GLY A 213 -21.53 1.11 4.80
C GLY A 213 -21.36 -0.41 4.87
N ILE A 214 -20.64 -0.96 3.90
CA ILE A 214 -20.36 -2.40 3.78
C ILE A 214 -19.46 -2.89 4.92
N GLN A 215 -20.07 -3.56 5.90
CA GLN A 215 -19.37 -4.26 6.99
C GLN A 215 -19.27 -5.76 6.68
N MET A 216 -18.11 -6.22 6.21
CA MET A 216 -17.90 -7.63 5.85
C MET A 216 -16.49 -8.12 6.19
N GLY A 217 -16.39 -9.43 6.39
CA GLY A 217 -15.11 -10.10 6.55
C GLY A 217 -14.54 -9.99 7.97
N GLN A 218 -13.21 -10.04 8.05
CA GLN A 218 -12.50 -10.06 9.32
C GLN A 218 -12.66 -8.74 10.08
N GLY A 219 -12.78 -8.83 11.40
CA GLY A 219 -12.89 -7.66 12.27
C GLY A 219 -14.25 -6.98 12.23
N THR A 220 -15.31 -7.78 12.10
CA THR A 220 -16.71 -7.36 12.24
C THR A 220 -17.36 -8.07 13.43
N LEU A 221 -18.45 -7.50 13.97
CA LEU A 221 -19.26 -8.23 14.96
C LEU A 221 -19.82 -9.53 14.36
N THR A 222 -20.18 -9.54 13.07
CA THR A 222 -20.64 -10.74 12.36
C THR A 222 -19.65 -11.89 12.46
N GLU A 223 -18.35 -11.62 12.23
CA GLU A 223 -17.32 -12.64 12.40
C GLU A 223 -17.30 -13.18 13.83
N MET A 224 -17.35 -12.28 14.83
CA MET A 224 -17.38 -12.68 16.24
C MET A 224 -18.58 -13.57 16.55
N MET A 225 -19.75 -13.23 16.03
CA MET A 225 -20.99 -14.01 16.22
C MET A 225 -20.91 -15.38 15.57
N VAL A 226 -20.37 -15.48 14.35
CA VAL A 226 -20.17 -16.76 13.66
C VAL A 226 -19.25 -17.69 14.47
N ARG A 227 -18.18 -17.15 15.07
CA ARG A 227 -17.20 -17.94 15.83
C ARG A 227 -17.66 -18.28 17.25
N PHE A 228 -18.20 -17.30 17.97
CA PHE A 228 -18.41 -17.38 19.42
C PHE A 228 -19.88 -17.38 19.83
N GLY A 229 -20.80 -17.06 18.92
CA GLY A 229 -22.25 -17.06 19.17
C GLY A 229 -22.78 -18.36 19.80
N PRO A 230 -22.34 -19.56 19.39
CA PRO A 230 -22.77 -20.82 20.03
C PRO A 230 -22.40 -20.94 21.51
N LYS A 231 -21.44 -20.14 22.01
CA LYS A 231 -20.99 -20.13 23.40
C LYS A 231 -21.60 -18.98 24.22
N MET A 232 -22.39 -18.11 23.59
CA MET A 232 -23.04 -16.99 24.24
C MET A 232 -24.37 -17.40 24.88
N PRO A 233 -24.86 -16.67 25.90
CA PRO A 233 -26.23 -16.78 26.35
C PRO A 233 -27.20 -16.58 25.16
N PRO A 234 -28.19 -17.47 24.95
CA PRO A 234 -29.08 -17.42 23.79
C PRO A 234 -29.72 -16.04 23.55
N LYS A 235 -30.13 -15.37 24.64
CA LYS A 235 -30.72 -14.02 24.57
C LYS A 235 -29.75 -12.98 24.01
N LEU A 236 -28.49 -13.01 24.44
CA LEU A 236 -27.47 -12.07 23.96
C LEU A 236 -27.10 -12.35 22.50
N ALA A 237 -27.02 -13.63 22.11
CA ALA A 237 -26.76 -14.01 20.73
C ALA A 237 -27.90 -13.57 19.79
N LEU A 238 -29.15 -13.76 20.19
CA LEU A 238 -30.32 -13.28 19.45
C LEU A 238 -30.35 -11.74 19.36
N GLU A 239 -30.04 -11.03 20.44
CA GLU A 239 -29.95 -9.56 20.41
C GLU A 239 -28.90 -9.08 19.40
N ALA A 240 -27.72 -9.70 19.37
CA ALA A 240 -26.67 -9.36 18.41
C ALA A 240 -27.10 -9.64 16.96
N ILE A 241 -27.74 -10.78 16.69
CA ILE A 241 -28.28 -11.12 15.36
C ILE A 241 -29.28 -10.05 14.92
N ASP A 242 -30.18 -9.67 15.82
CA ASP A 242 -31.24 -8.70 15.54
C ASP A 242 -30.69 -7.34 15.18
N GLU A 243 -29.69 -6.88 15.91
CA GLU A 243 -29.05 -5.59 15.66
C GLU A 243 -28.30 -5.59 14.32
N ILE A 244 -27.51 -6.63 14.03
CA ILE A 244 -26.78 -6.76 12.75
C ILE A 244 -27.75 -6.77 11.56
N LEU A 245 -28.82 -7.57 11.64
CA LEU A 245 -29.81 -7.66 10.57
C LEU A 245 -30.63 -6.36 10.43
N SER A 246 -30.98 -5.73 11.53
CA SER A 246 -31.69 -4.44 11.55
C SER A 246 -30.87 -3.34 10.87
N GLN A 247 -29.60 -3.18 11.24
CA GLN A 247 -28.75 -2.15 10.65
C GLN A 247 -28.44 -2.42 9.17
N SER A 248 -28.12 -3.68 8.81
CA SER A 248 -27.85 -4.02 7.40
C SER A 248 -29.06 -3.87 6.49
N LYS A 249 -30.28 -4.01 7.01
CA LYS A 249 -31.53 -3.76 6.27
C LYS A 249 -31.78 -2.28 5.99
N LYS A 250 -31.26 -1.38 6.84
CA LYS A 250 -31.35 0.07 6.67
C LYS A 250 -30.35 0.62 5.64
N SER A 251 -29.36 -0.18 5.23
CA SER A 251 -28.38 0.24 4.23
C SER A 251 -29.03 0.45 2.87
N GLU A 252 -28.96 1.66 2.33
CA GLU A 252 -29.41 1.99 0.97
C GLU A 252 -28.36 1.65 -0.11
N GLU A 253 -27.17 1.19 0.29
CA GLU A 253 -26.07 0.90 -0.62
C GLU A 253 -26.35 -0.34 -1.48
N LYS A 254 -26.48 -0.14 -2.80
CA LYS A 254 -26.56 -1.22 -3.78
C LYS A 254 -25.16 -1.83 -3.97
N ALA A 255 -24.93 -2.98 -3.33
CA ALA A 255 -23.68 -3.71 -3.41
C ALA A 255 -23.90 -5.12 -3.97
N SER A 256 -23.13 -5.49 -4.98
CA SER A 256 -22.98 -6.90 -5.37
C SER A 256 -21.76 -7.48 -4.68
N ILE A 257 -21.98 -8.52 -3.89
CA ILE A 257 -20.97 -9.16 -3.03
C ILE A 257 -20.75 -10.58 -3.54
N THR A 258 -19.50 -10.98 -3.70
CA THR A 258 -19.14 -12.37 -3.97
C THR A 258 -18.08 -12.83 -3.00
N LEU A 259 -18.37 -13.91 -2.28
CA LEU A 259 -17.43 -14.59 -1.39
C LEU A 259 -16.85 -15.80 -2.09
N SER A 260 -15.55 -16.03 -1.95
CA SER A 260 -14.87 -17.21 -2.47
C SER A 260 -13.96 -17.81 -1.41
N GLY A 261 -14.15 -19.09 -1.10
CA GLY A 261 -13.32 -19.86 -0.18
C GLY A 261 -13.04 -21.26 -0.72
N GLU A 262 -12.48 -22.13 0.10
CA GLU A 262 -12.19 -23.54 -0.25
C GLU A 262 -13.48 -24.30 -0.62
N GLY A 263 -14.59 -23.98 0.05
CA GLY A 263 -15.88 -24.60 -0.22
C GLY A 263 -16.57 -24.14 -1.51
N GLY A 264 -16.06 -23.10 -2.19
CA GLY A 264 -16.64 -22.55 -3.41
C GLY A 264 -17.00 -21.07 -3.31
N THR A 265 -17.94 -20.63 -4.14
CA THR A 265 -18.31 -19.23 -4.31
C THR A 265 -19.78 -18.97 -3.99
N ALA A 266 -20.06 -17.94 -3.21
CA ALA A 266 -21.40 -17.52 -2.81
C ALA A 266 -21.66 -16.05 -3.20
N PRO A 267 -22.62 -15.77 -4.10
CA PRO A 267 -23.01 -14.40 -4.47
C PRO A 267 -24.17 -13.88 -3.62
N PHE A 268 -24.18 -12.55 -3.39
CA PHE A 268 -25.23 -11.80 -2.70
C PHE A 268 -25.47 -10.46 -3.40
N ASN A 269 -26.71 -9.99 -3.42
CA ASN A 269 -27.12 -8.74 -4.06
C ASN A 269 -27.31 -7.58 -3.07
N SER A 270 -27.09 -7.84 -1.78
CA SER A 270 -27.11 -6.82 -0.74
C SER A 270 -26.29 -7.26 0.48
N ILE A 271 -25.94 -6.28 1.31
CA ILE A 271 -25.30 -6.54 2.61
C ILE A 271 -26.23 -7.36 3.50
N TYR A 272 -27.54 -7.07 3.50
CA TYR A 272 -28.52 -7.80 4.30
C TYR A 272 -28.56 -9.30 3.96
N GLU A 273 -28.54 -9.65 2.68
CA GLU A 273 -28.49 -11.05 2.23
C GLU A 273 -27.23 -11.76 2.72
N PHE A 274 -26.07 -11.09 2.65
CA PHE A 274 -24.81 -11.59 3.19
C PHE A 274 -24.87 -11.82 4.70
N GLN A 275 -25.36 -10.83 5.46
CA GLN A 275 -25.45 -10.92 6.92
C GLN A 275 -26.40 -12.03 7.36
N LEU A 276 -27.56 -12.15 6.70
CA LEU A 276 -28.50 -13.23 6.92
C LEU A 276 -27.83 -14.58 6.66
N PHE A 277 -27.18 -14.76 5.51
CA PHE A 277 -26.45 -15.99 5.20
C PHE A 277 -25.41 -16.36 6.27
N ALA A 278 -24.63 -15.38 6.74
CA ALA A 278 -23.57 -15.60 7.70
C ALA A 278 -24.10 -16.05 9.07
N LEU A 279 -25.19 -15.43 9.54
CA LEU A 279 -25.74 -15.65 10.89
C LEU A 279 -26.80 -16.75 10.95
N LEU A 280 -27.33 -17.18 9.81
CA LEU A 280 -28.44 -18.14 9.73
C LEU A 280 -28.18 -19.48 10.46
N PRO A 281 -26.99 -20.12 10.37
CA PRO A 281 -26.76 -21.36 11.10
C PRO A 281 -26.90 -21.19 12.61
N LEU A 282 -26.40 -20.08 13.16
CA LEU A 282 -26.56 -19.74 14.57
C LEU A 282 -28.03 -19.45 14.89
N LEU A 283 -28.70 -18.63 14.08
CA LEU A 283 -30.11 -18.32 14.29
C LEU A 283 -30.98 -19.58 14.30
N ARG A 284 -30.77 -20.52 13.37
CA ARG A 284 -31.50 -21.80 13.34
C ARG A 284 -31.33 -22.60 14.63
N SER A 285 -30.12 -22.59 15.21
CA SER A 285 -29.86 -23.30 16.47
C SER A 285 -30.52 -22.68 17.69
N LEU A 286 -30.88 -21.39 17.62
CA LEU A 286 -31.48 -20.62 18.72
C LEU A 286 -32.99 -20.43 18.58
N ASP A 287 -33.47 -20.24 17.35
CA ASP A 287 -34.86 -19.97 16.97
C ASP A 287 -35.12 -20.39 15.51
N GLU A 288 -35.41 -21.68 15.33
CA GLU A 288 -35.66 -22.29 14.01
C GLU A 288 -36.83 -21.64 13.28
N GLY A 289 -37.93 -21.35 13.98
CA GLY A 289 -39.14 -20.77 13.39
C GLY A 289 -38.89 -19.38 12.80
N ARG A 290 -38.08 -18.57 13.47
CA ARG A 290 -37.66 -17.27 12.97
C ARG A 290 -36.71 -17.38 11.79
N ALA A 291 -35.74 -18.29 11.84
CA ALA A 291 -34.83 -18.55 10.71
C ALA A 291 -35.62 -18.93 9.44
N ASP A 292 -36.61 -19.81 9.57
CA ASP A 292 -37.47 -20.23 8.47
C ASP A 292 -38.31 -19.09 7.90
N THR A 293 -38.79 -18.19 8.77
CA THR A 293 -39.54 -17.00 8.34
C THR A 293 -38.66 -16.08 7.49
N LEU A 294 -37.44 -15.77 7.97
CA LEU A 294 -36.49 -14.94 7.23
C LEU A 294 -36.07 -15.57 5.89
N LEU A 295 -35.93 -16.88 5.81
CA LEU A 295 -35.62 -17.58 4.56
C LEU A 295 -36.77 -17.53 3.54
N LYS A 296 -38.02 -17.62 4.00
CA LYS A 296 -39.19 -17.48 3.14
C LYS A 296 -39.27 -16.08 2.53
N GLU A 297 -38.87 -15.07 3.28
CA GLU A 297 -38.80 -13.68 2.82
C GLU A 297 -37.60 -13.41 1.89
N ASN A 298 -36.54 -14.23 1.95
CA ASN A 298 -35.28 -14.02 1.23
C ASN A 298 -34.90 -15.24 0.38
N MET A 299 -35.72 -15.56 -0.63
CA MET A 299 -35.58 -16.74 -1.48
C MET A 299 -34.20 -16.86 -2.18
N ALA A 300 -33.54 -15.74 -2.49
CA ALA A 300 -32.18 -15.75 -3.04
C ALA A 300 -31.17 -16.39 -2.07
N VAL A 301 -31.25 -16.03 -0.77
CA VAL A 301 -30.39 -16.57 0.29
C VAL A 301 -30.65 -18.06 0.50
N LYS A 302 -31.92 -18.50 0.41
CA LYS A 302 -32.29 -19.91 0.54
C LYS A 302 -31.50 -20.82 -0.42
N SER A 303 -31.39 -20.42 -1.69
CA SER A 303 -30.65 -21.19 -2.70
C SER A 303 -29.15 -21.30 -2.39
N THR A 304 -28.58 -20.28 -1.76
CA THR A 304 -27.17 -20.26 -1.32
C THR A 304 -26.98 -21.15 -0.10
N VAL A 305 -27.91 -21.11 0.86
CA VAL A 305 -27.88 -21.94 2.07
C VAL A 305 -28.04 -23.43 1.77
N ASP A 306 -28.86 -23.79 0.77
CA ASP A 306 -29.00 -25.19 0.35
C ASP A 306 -27.67 -25.76 -0.17
N LYS A 307 -26.81 -24.92 -0.76
CA LYS A 307 -25.45 -25.28 -1.21
C LYS A 307 -24.42 -25.21 -0.08
N PHE A 308 -24.62 -24.29 0.87
CA PHE A 308 -23.69 -23.99 1.96
C PHE A 308 -24.43 -24.03 3.32
N PRO A 309 -24.79 -25.23 3.81
CA PRO A 309 -25.72 -25.40 4.93
C PRO A 309 -25.19 -24.86 6.27
N ASN A 310 -23.87 -24.80 6.45
CA ASN A 310 -23.20 -24.24 7.63
C ASN A 310 -22.78 -22.78 7.41
N GLY A 311 -23.39 -22.08 6.44
CA GLY A 311 -23.09 -20.69 6.14
C GLY A 311 -21.61 -20.48 5.82
N MET A 312 -20.99 -19.51 6.50
CA MET A 312 -19.58 -19.16 6.33
C MET A 312 -18.61 -20.32 6.59
N GLN A 313 -18.92 -21.24 7.52
CA GLN A 313 -18.09 -22.41 7.79
C GLN A 313 -18.07 -23.42 6.63
N SER A 314 -19.07 -23.37 5.74
CA SER A 314 -19.06 -24.17 4.50
C SER A 314 -18.06 -23.63 3.49
N LEU A 315 -17.80 -22.32 3.50
CA LEU A 315 -16.84 -21.65 2.61
C LEU A 315 -15.42 -21.73 3.18
N ASP A 316 -15.28 -21.62 4.50
CA ASP A 316 -14.02 -21.73 5.22
C ASP A 316 -14.19 -22.52 6.54
N PRO A 317 -13.77 -23.80 6.56
CA PRO A 317 -13.84 -24.64 7.75
C PRO A 317 -13.02 -24.13 8.95
N THR A 318 -12.13 -23.15 8.77
CA THR A 318 -11.35 -22.55 9.85
C THR A 318 -12.12 -21.48 10.65
N MET A 319 -13.34 -21.13 10.24
CA MET A 319 -14.22 -20.21 10.96
C MET A 319 -14.82 -20.83 12.23
N THR A 320 -13.95 -21.20 13.16
CA THR A 320 -14.28 -21.75 14.49
C THR A 320 -13.86 -20.78 15.59
N ASP A 321 -14.19 -21.12 16.84
CA ASP A 321 -13.76 -20.39 18.05
C ASP A 321 -12.27 -20.62 18.41
N GLN A 322 -11.57 -21.45 17.63
CA GLN A 322 -10.17 -21.81 17.85
C GLN A 322 -9.27 -21.23 16.75
N PRO A 323 -8.00 -20.88 17.07
CA PRO A 323 -7.02 -20.48 16.07
C PRO A 323 -6.79 -21.59 15.03
N PRO A 324 -6.56 -21.23 13.74
CA PRO A 324 -6.20 -22.21 12.71
C PRO A 324 -4.98 -23.02 13.13
N LYS A 325 -4.98 -24.32 12.85
CA LYS A 325 -3.83 -25.19 13.12
C LYS A 325 -2.66 -24.80 12.23
N LYS A 326 -1.42 -25.02 12.71
CA LYS A 326 -0.20 -24.74 11.92
C LYS A 326 -0.26 -25.46 10.58
N GLY A 327 -0.17 -24.70 9.47
CA GLY A 327 -0.23 -25.22 8.11
C GLY A 327 -1.63 -25.24 7.48
N GLN A 328 -2.69 -25.02 8.27
CA GLN A 328 -4.04 -24.84 7.76
C GLN A 328 -4.17 -23.42 7.21
N ARG A 329 -4.42 -23.30 5.90
CA ARG A 329 -4.69 -22.01 5.25
C ARG A 329 -6.19 -21.85 5.12
N GLY A 330 -6.79 -21.05 5.99
CA GLY A 330 -8.15 -20.54 5.85
C GLY A 330 -8.14 -19.17 5.19
N GLY A 331 -9.30 -18.71 4.75
CA GLY A 331 -9.48 -17.41 4.14
C GLY A 331 -10.65 -17.37 3.17
N ILE A 332 -11.49 -16.35 3.32
CA ILE A 332 -12.54 -16.01 2.36
C ILE A 332 -12.08 -14.76 1.64
N GLY A 333 -11.92 -14.85 0.32
CA GLY A 333 -11.78 -13.69 -0.55
C GLY A 333 -13.16 -13.06 -0.81
N SER A 334 -13.24 -11.73 -0.77
CA SER A 334 -14.47 -11.00 -1.06
C SER A 334 -14.24 -10.00 -2.19
N SER A 335 -15.13 -9.99 -3.18
CA SER A 335 -15.21 -8.91 -4.17
C SER A 335 -16.51 -8.13 -4.01
N VAL A 336 -16.41 -6.81 -4.09
CA VAL A 336 -17.53 -5.89 -3.93
C VAL A 336 -17.55 -4.93 -5.12
N THR A 337 -18.70 -4.82 -5.77
CA THR A 337 -18.93 -3.84 -6.84
C THR A 337 -20.03 -2.88 -6.44
N SER A 338 -19.76 -1.57 -6.49
CA SER A 338 -20.71 -0.48 -6.28
C SER A 338 -20.63 0.56 -7.41
N GLY A 339 -21.77 1.15 -7.81
CA GLY A 339 -21.84 2.29 -8.75
C GLY A 339 -21.98 1.97 -10.28
N ASN A 340 -22.00 3.04 -11.09
CA ASN A 340 -22.33 3.08 -12.55
C ASN A 340 -21.13 3.36 -13.52
N SER A 341 -19.88 3.27 -13.07
CA SER A 341 -18.69 3.87 -13.72
C SER A 341 -18.07 3.14 -14.93
N ALA A 342 -18.83 2.33 -15.69
CA ALA A 342 -18.25 1.42 -16.70
C ALA A 342 -18.14 1.95 -18.14
N GLN A 343 -18.78 3.06 -18.53
CA GLN A 343 -19.04 3.33 -19.97
C GLN A 343 -18.30 4.49 -20.66
N SER A 344 -17.74 5.49 -19.96
CA SER A 344 -17.21 6.71 -20.62
C SER A 344 -15.70 6.70 -20.95
N SER A 345 -14.97 5.64 -20.63
CA SER A 345 -13.49 5.61 -20.66
C SER A 345 -12.86 4.80 -21.81
N SER A 346 -13.64 4.16 -22.68
CA SER A 346 -13.13 3.12 -23.60
C SER A 346 -12.27 3.64 -24.77
N ALA A 347 -12.67 4.71 -25.47
CA ALA A 347 -11.99 5.18 -26.69
C ALA A 347 -10.62 5.85 -26.40
N ALA A 348 -10.54 6.68 -25.35
CA ALA A 348 -9.30 7.31 -24.92
C ALA A 348 -8.30 6.28 -24.37
N ASN A 349 -8.79 5.25 -23.66
CA ASN A 349 -7.97 4.14 -23.20
C ASN A 349 -7.46 3.29 -24.36
N TYR A 350 -8.28 3.02 -25.38
CA TYR A 350 -7.87 2.29 -26.58
C TYR A 350 -6.72 3.00 -27.33
N MET A 351 -6.87 4.30 -27.60
CA MET A 351 -5.83 5.11 -28.25
C MET A 351 -4.52 5.12 -27.44
N ARG A 352 -4.61 5.20 -26.11
CA ARG A 352 -3.45 5.14 -25.21
C ARG A 352 -2.73 3.79 -25.33
N GLU A 353 -3.47 2.70 -25.33
CA GLU A 353 -2.91 1.35 -25.41
C GLU A 353 -2.28 1.09 -26.79
N GLU A 354 -2.91 1.56 -27.87
CA GLU A 354 -2.37 1.43 -29.22
C GLU A 354 -1.03 2.17 -29.37
N MET A 355 -0.94 3.40 -28.85
CA MET A 355 0.30 4.18 -28.91
C MET A 355 1.40 3.59 -28.04
N ARG A 356 1.04 3.03 -26.88
CA ARG A 356 1.98 2.31 -26.02
C ARG A 356 2.52 1.06 -26.71
N ARG A 357 1.65 0.30 -27.39
CA ARG A 357 2.03 -0.87 -28.20
C ARG A 357 3.02 -0.49 -29.30
N LYS A 358 2.75 0.57 -30.07
CA LYS A 358 3.67 1.07 -31.12
C LYS A 358 5.03 1.48 -30.56
N ALA A 359 5.05 2.18 -29.42
CA ALA A 359 6.30 2.54 -28.75
C ALA A 359 7.12 1.29 -28.36
N PHE A 360 6.48 0.26 -27.83
CA PHE A 360 7.15 -1.01 -27.49
C PHE A 360 7.66 -1.77 -28.72
N GLU A 361 6.92 -1.78 -29.83
CA GLU A 361 7.38 -2.38 -31.09
C GLU A 361 8.68 -1.72 -31.57
N ILE A 362 8.71 -0.38 -31.57
CA ILE A 362 9.91 0.39 -31.93
C ILE A 362 11.10 0.06 -31.01
N ILE A 363 10.86 -0.02 -29.69
CA ILE A 363 11.91 -0.39 -28.71
C ILE A 363 12.43 -1.79 -29.00
N SER A 364 11.54 -2.76 -29.23
CA SER A 364 11.91 -4.16 -29.48
C SER A 364 12.75 -4.32 -30.75
N ASP A 365 12.45 -3.54 -31.80
CA ASP A 365 13.20 -3.59 -33.07
C ASP A 365 14.51 -2.79 -33.04
N SER A 366 14.73 -1.98 -32.00
CA SER A 366 15.88 -1.09 -31.90
C SER A 366 17.22 -1.83 -31.89
N HIS A 367 17.28 -3.06 -31.37
CA HIS A 367 18.49 -3.90 -31.40
C HIS A 367 19.02 -4.18 -32.80
N LYS A 368 18.12 -4.24 -33.79
CA LYS A 368 18.49 -4.56 -35.18
C LYS A 368 18.88 -3.32 -35.98
N ASN A 369 18.15 -2.23 -35.79
CA ASN A 369 18.40 -0.97 -36.50
C ASN A 369 18.09 0.23 -35.60
N PRO A 370 19.02 0.60 -34.70
CA PRO A 370 18.74 1.59 -33.66
C PRO A 370 18.53 2.99 -34.23
N ILE A 371 19.21 3.34 -35.33
CA ILE A 371 19.04 4.64 -35.99
C ILE A 371 17.64 4.78 -36.60
N GLN A 372 17.14 3.73 -37.26
CA GLN A 372 15.78 3.72 -37.78
C GLN A 372 14.74 3.76 -36.65
N ALA A 373 14.98 3.05 -35.55
CA ALA A 373 14.09 3.08 -34.38
C ALA A 373 14.01 4.48 -33.75
N ILE A 374 15.13 5.21 -33.66
CA ILE A 374 15.13 6.61 -33.17
C ILE A 374 14.27 7.50 -34.08
N ALA A 375 14.42 7.39 -35.41
CA ALA A 375 13.61 8.16 -36.35
C ALA A 375 12.11 7.82 -36.24
N GLN A 376 11.77 6.54 -36.05
CA GLN A 376 10.39 6.10 -35.82
C GLN A 376 9.83 6.63 -34.49
N ALA A 377 10.64 6.61 -33.43
CA ALA A 377 10.25 7.15 -32.13
C ALA A 377 9.96 8.66 -32.22
N GLN A 378 10.79 9.43 -32.94
CA GLN A 378 10.57 10.86 -33.18
C GLN A 378 9.25 11.14 -33.93
N ALA A 379 8.81 10.22 -34.79
CA ALA A 379 7.53 10.34 -35.50
C ALA A 379 6.29 10.09 -34.60
N LEU A 380 6.46 9.50 -33.42
CA LEU A 380 5.36 9.32 -32.47
C LEU A 380 4.87 10.67 -31.92
N PRO A 381 3.58 10.77 -31.52
CA PRO A 381 3.07 11.96 -30.87
C PRO A 381 3.78 12.23 -29.53
N LEU A 382 3.96 13.51 -29.23
CA LEU A 382 4.56 13.92 -27.96
C LEU A 382 3.61 13.68 -26.77
N THR A 383 2.30 13.80 -26.97
CA THR A 383 1.27 13.58 -25.92
C THR A 383 0.05 12.88 -26.51
N VAL A 384 -0.65 12.06 -25.71
CA VAL A 384 -1.90 11.38 -26.13
C VAL A 384 -2.96 11.48 -25.04
N ALA A 385 -4.06 12.19 -25.31
CA ALA A 385 -5.27 12.38 -24.48
C ALA A 385 -5.06 12.97 -23.06
N ASP A 386 -4.10 12.45 -22.30
CA ASP A 386 -3.64 12.91 -20.99
C ASP A 386 -2.17 13.34 -21.12
N GLN A 387 -1.86 14.56 -20.68
CA GLN A 387 -0.53 15.18 -20.81
C GLN A 387 0.56 14.47 -19.97
N ARG A 388 0.20 13.49 -19.14
CA ARG A 388 1.13 12.74 -18.27
C ARG A 388 1.92 11.64 -18.99
N ASN A 389 1.52 11.27 -20.22
CA ASN A 389 2.15 10.20 -20.98
C ASN A 389 2.64 10.69 -22.36
N SER A 390 3.90 10.37 -22.67
CA SER A 390 4.54 10.70 -23.93
C SER A 390 5.07 9.44 -24.61
N PRO A 391 4.37 8.92 -25.65
CA PRO A 391 4.84 7.75 -26.40
C PRO A 391 6.20 7.97 -27.05
N ARG A 392 6.46 9.19 -27.58
CA ARG A 392 7.76 9.58 -28.12
C ARG A 392 8.87 9.46 -27.08
N ALA A 393 8.70 10.10 -25.92
CA ALA A 393 9.73 10.07 -24.87
C ALA A 393 9.93 8.66 -24.31
N GLN A 394 8.84 7.89 -24.15
CA GLN A 394 8.91 6.50 -23.71
C GLN A 394 9.70 5.62 -24.72
N ALA A 395 9.46 5.79 -26.02
CA ALA A 395 10.19 5.07 -27.06
C ALA A 395 11.68 5.43 -27.07
N LEU A 396 12.02 6.73 -27.01
CA LEU A 396 13.41 7.20 -26.98
C LEU A 396 14.16 6.72 -25.73
N GLU A 397 13.53 6.78 -24.55
CA GLU A 397 14.08 6.23 -23.31
C GLU A 397 14.33 4.72 -23.45
N GLY A 398 13.34 3.97 -23.95
CA GLY A 398 13.45 2.51 -24.12
C GLY A 398 14.57 2.13 -25.09
N ILE A 399 14.68 2.80 -26.25
CA ILE A 399 15.76 2.58 -27.22
C ILE A 399 17.12 2.79 -26.54
N ALA A 400 17.28 3.88 -25.79
CA ALA A 400 18.52 4.18 -25.09
C ALA A 400 18.90 3.10 -24.07
N ARG A 401 17.94 2.60 -23.29
CA ARG A 401 18.13 1.54 -22.29
C ARG A 401 18.45 0.18 -22.91
N GLU A 402 17.89 -0.13 -24.07
CA GLU A 402 18.18 -1.39 -24.76
C GLU A 402 19.57 -1.37 -25.42
N ASN A 403 20.03 -0.19 -25.86
CA ASN A 403 21.22 -0.08 -26.70
C ASN A 403 22.50 0.37 -25.99
N TRP A 404 22.47 0.74 -24.70
CA TRP A 404 23.65 1.36 -24.06
C TRP A 404 24.89 0.46 -24.02
N LYS A 405 24.72 -0.87 -23.99
CA LYS A 405 25.85 -1.84 -24.03
C LYS A 405 26.34 -2.08 -25.45
N ASP A 406 25.42 -2.45 -26.34
CA ASP A 406 25.77 -3.00 -27.65
C ASP A 406 25.92 -1.91 -28.73
N ASN A 407 25.20 -0.78 -28.58
CA ASN A 407 25.20 0.35 -29.51
C ASN A 407 25.26 1.69 -28.74
N PRO A 408 26.33 1.99 -27.99
CA PRO A 408 26.42 3.15 -27.09
C PRO A 408 26.25 4.50 -27.81
N ILE A 409 26.69 4.62 -29.06
CA ILE A 409 26.50 5.83 -29.88
C ILE A 409 25.00 6.07 -30.13
N ALA A 410 24.26 5.02 -30.47
CA ALA A 410 22.83 5.13 -30.75
C ALA A 410 22.04 5.38 -29.45
N ALA A 411 22.46 4.75 -28.34
CA ALA A 411 21.89 5.04 -27.03
C ALA A 411 22.08 6.51 -26.63
N ARG A 412 23.29 7.05 -26.79
CA ARG A 412 23.58 8.48 -26.57
C ARG A 412 22.67 9.37 -27.41
N GLN A 413 22.58 9.09 -28.72
CA GLN A 413 21.70 9.85 -29.62
C GLN A 413 20.24 9.80 -29.17
N ALA A 414 19.74 8.63 -28.76
CA ALA A 414 18.37 8.48 -28.27
C ALA A 414 18.11 9.30 -26.99
N VAL A 415 19.07 9.34 -26.05
CA VAL A 415 18.97 10.19 -24.84
C VAL A 415 19.06 11.68 -25.18
N ASP A 416 19.93 12.09 -26.11
CA ASP A 416 20.02 13.48 -26.57
C ASP A 416 18.70 13.94 -27.21
N GLU A 417 18.07 13.09 -28.03
CA GLU A 417 16.77 13.37 -28.63
C GLU A 417 15.62 13.32 -27.60
N LEU A 418 15.68 12.43 -26.61
CA LEU A 418 14.75 12.42 -25.48
C LEU A 418 14.76 13.77 -24.78
N ARG A 419 15.95 14.28 -24.42
CA ARG A 419 16.10 15.56 -23.72
C ARG A 419 15.53 16.74 -24.49
N LYS A 420 15.72 16.77 -25.82
CA LYS A 420 15.09 17.79 -26.68
C LYS A 420 13.57 17.67 -26.68
N ALA A 421 13.05 16.44 -26.73
CA ALA A 421 11.61 16.20 -26.85
C ALA A 421 10.82 16.55 -25.59
N ILE A 422 11.42 16.48 -24.41
CA ILE A 422 10.69 16.64 -23.14
C ILE A 422 10.52 18.11 -22.70
N VAL A 423 11.18 19.07 -23.34
CA VAL A 423 11.13 20.49 -22.93
C VAL A 423 9.70 21.06 -22.92
N ASP A 424 8.83 20.56 -23.80
CA ASP A 424 7.43 20.99 -23.93
C ASP A 424 6.44 20.14 -23.10
N LEU A 425 6.92 19.16 -22.33
CA LEU A 425 6.08 18.33 -21.46
C LEU A 425 5.80 19.01 -20.12
N PRO A 426 4.76 18.58 -19.38
CA PRO A 426 4.55 19.06 -18.00
C PRO A 426 5.78 18.82 -17.12
N LEU A 427 6.09 19.74 -16.20
CA LEU A 427 7.34 19.74 -15.41
C LEU A 427 7.62 18.40 -14.72
N GLN A 428 6.62 17.77 -14.10
CA GLN A 428 6.78 16.48 -13.43
C GLN A 428 7.17 15.36 -14.42
N VAL A 429 6.67 15.43 -15.66
CA VAL A 429 7.02 14.50 -16.73
C VAL A 429 8.46 14.76 -17.20
N GLN A 430 8.90 16.02 -17.24
CA GLN A 430 10.29 16.37 -17.53
C GLN A 430 11.24 15.77 -16.49
N VAL A 431 10.95 15.93 -15.20
CA VAL A 431 11.75 15.38 -14.09
C VAL A 431 11.96 13.87 -14.26
N ARG A 432 10.88 13.13 -14.51
CA ARG A 432 10.94 11.67 -14.72
C ARG A 432 11.93 11.29 -15.82
N TYR A 433 11.82 11.93 -16.98
CA TYR A 433 12.66 11.60 -18.12
C TYR A 433 14.09 12.14 -18.00
N LEU A 434 14.29 13.28 -17.34
CA LEU A 434 15.63 13.81 -17.05
C LEU A 434 16.39 12.92 -16.06
N SER A 435 15.74 12.47 -14.98
CA SER A 435 16.38 11.54 -14.02
C SER A 435 16.76 10.21 -14.70
N SER A 436 15.90 9.73 -15.60
CA SER A 436 16.20 8.57 -16.45
C SER A 436 17.37 8.82 -17.40
N ALA A 437 17.37 9.95 -18.11
CA ALA A 437 18.45 10.35 -19.01
C ALA A 437 19.79 10.42 -18.28
N ALA A 438 19.83 11.00 -17.08
CA ALA A 438 21.03 11.08 -16.26
C ALA A 438 21.55 9.68 -15.88
N SER A 439 20.64 8.77 -15.51
CA SER A 439 21.00 7.37 -15.22
C SER A 439 21.56 6.65 -16.45
N ILE A 440 21.06 6.93 -17.65
CA ILE A 440 21.56 6.33 -18.89
C ILE A 440 22.93 6.90 -19.27
N TYR A 441 23.15 8.21 -19.19
CA TYR A 441 24.48 8.80 -19.38
C TYR A 441 25.51 8.24 -18.39
N GLN A 442 25.08 7.98 -17.15
CA GLN A 442 25.93 7.34 -16.16
C GLN A 442 26.34 5.92 -16.60
N GLN A 443 25.41 5.13 -17.15
CA GLN A 443 25.72 3.81 -17.72
C GLN A 443 26.67 3.89 -18.92
N LEU A 444 26.59 4.97 -19.71
CA LEU A 444 27.49 5.26 -20.82
C LEU A 444 28.86 5.82 -20.36
N GLY A 445 29.05 6.10 -19.07
CA GLY A 445 30.27 6.69 -18.53
C GLY A 445 30.45 8.18 -18.83
N GLU A 446 29.39 8.88 -19.25
CA GLU A 446 29.45 10.29 -19.66
C GLU A 446 29.22 11.26 -18.48
N LYS A 447 30.23 11.37 -17.61
CA LYS A 447 30.11 12.16 -16.37
C LYS A 447 29.66 13.61 -16.58
N GLU A 448 30.24 14.32 -17.54
CA GLU A 448 29.86 15.72 -17.85
C GLU A 448 28.41 15.84 -18.32
N SER A 449 27.92 14.85 -19.08
CA SER A 449 26.52 14.78 -19.52
C SER A 449 25.59 14.57 -18.32
N VAL A 450 25.97 13.72 -17.35
CA VAL A 450 25.20 13.52 -16.12
C VAL A 450 25.13 14.81 -15.32
N GLU A 451 26.26 15.48 -15.05
CA GLU A 451 26.31 16.75 -14.31
C GLU A 451 25.43 17.83 -14.97
N LYS A 452 25.46 17.90 -16.31
CA LYS A 452 24.59 18.82 -17.07
C LYS A 452 23.10 18.50 -16.90
N VAL A 453 22.72 17.23 -16.94
CA VAL A 453 21.31 16.80 -16.76
C VAL A 453 20.86 17.02 -15.32
N VAL A 454 21.72 16.78 -14.33
CA VAL A 454 21.43 17.08 -12.91
C VAL A 454 21.16 18.58 -12.73
N SER A 455 22.01 19.44 -13.29
CA SER A 455 21.80 20.91 -13.25
C SER A 455 20.50 21.34 -13.94
N GLU A 456 20.19 20.75 -15.11
CA GLU A 456 18.91 20.96 -15.80
C GLU A 456 17.73 20.53 -14.93
N GLY A 457 17.84 19.37 -14.29
CA GLY A 457 16.86 18.82 -13.36
C GLY A 457 16.61 19.69 -12.12
N PHE A 458 17.65 20.27 -11.55
CA PHE A 458 17.54 21.23 -10.44
C PHE A 458 16.79 22.49 -10.85
N ASN A 459 17.04 23.00 -12.06
CA ASN A 459 16.29 24.14 -12.60
C ASN A 459 14.80 23.82 -12.80
N ILE A 460 14.47 22.60 -13.22
CA ILE A 460 13.06 22.16 -13.31
C ILE A 460 12.46 21.98 -11.91
N SER A 461 13.20 21.43 -10.96
CA SER A 461 12.76 21.25 -9.56
C SER A 461 12.43 22.59 -8.90
N GLU A 462 13.23 23.63 -9.17
CA GLU A 462 12.97 25.00 -8.73
C GLU A 462 11.67 25.56 -9.33
N LYS A 463 11.40 25.33 -10.62
CA LYS A 463 10.12 25.75 -11.24
C LYS A 463 8.91 25.03 -10.63
N ILE A 464 9.08 23.76 -10.23
CA ILE A 464 8.02 23.03 -9.52
C ILE A 464 7.85 23.61 -8.11
N LEU A 465 8.93 23.98 -7.44
CA LEU A 465 8.88 24.64 -6.13
C LEU A 465 8.16 25.98 -6.21
N GLU A 466 8.42 26.79 -7.25
CA GLU A 466 7.69 28.03 -7.52
C GLU A 466 6.18 27.79 -7.68
N LYS A 467 5.79 26.68 -8.32
CA LYS A 467 4.38 26.27 -8.44
C LYS A 467 3.79 25.85 -7.08
N ASP A 468 4.52 25.04 -6.31
CA ASP A 468 4.07 24.61 -4.97
C ASP A 468 3.87 25.82 -4.03
N LEU A 469 4.67 26.87 -4.21
CA LEU A 469 4.63 28.12 -3.44
C LEU A 469 3.67 29.18 -4.00
N ASP A 470 2.90 28.91 -5.07
CA ASP A 470 1.99 29.90 -5.65
C ASP A 470 1.02 30.44 -4.60
N ALA A 471 1.10 31.75 -4.30
CA ALA A 471 0.26 32.37 -3.28
C ALA A 471 -1.25 32.27 -3.59
N ASN A 472 -1.63 32.15 -4.87
CA ASN A 472 -3.02 32.04 -5.29
C ASN A 472 -3.56 30.61 -5.16
N ASP A 473 -2.71 29.62 -5.36
CA ASP A 473 -3.07 28.20 -5.31
C ASP A 473 -1.97 27.34 -4.64
N PRO A 474 -1.63 27.62 -3.37
CA PRO A 474 -0.46 27.00 -2.75
C PRO A 474 -0.70 25.52 -2.52
N ASN A 475 0.36 24.72 -2.64
CA ASN A 475 0.30 23.32 -2.25
C ASN A 475 0.23 23.22 -0.73
N LYS A 476 -0.91 22.78 -0.21
CA LYS A 476 -1.18 22.63 1.22
C LYS A 476 -0.73 21.30 1.81
N ALA A 477 -0.13 20.43 1.00
CA ALA A 477 0.46 19.20 1.49
C ALA A 477 1.68 19.51 2.38
N LEU A 478 2.11 18.54 3.17
CA LEU A 478 3.38 18.61 3.88
C LEU A 478 4.53 18.79 2.87
N LYS A 479 5.46 19.73 3.11
CA LYS A 479 6.56 20.01 2.14
C LYS A 479 7.42 18.81 1.79
N ALA A 480 7.62 17.91 2.75
CA ALA A 480 8.33 16.66 2.52
C ALA A 480 7.67 15.74 1.47
N TRP A 481 6.38 15.95 1.19
CA TRP A 481 5.58 15.24 0.20
C TRP A 481 5.35 16.07 -1.06
N TRP A 482 5.93 17.26 -1.20
CA TRP A 482 5.70 18.07 -2.40
C TRP A 482 6.32 17.45 -3.65
N PRO A 483 5.71 17.67 -4.84
CA PRO A 483 6.31 17.32 -6.11
C PRO A 483 7.72 17.90 -6.30
N SER A 484 7.98 19.11 -5.80
CA SER A 484 9.32 19.72 -5.84
C SER A 484 10.35 18.97 -5.01
N ALA A 485 9.99 18.53 -3.79
CA ALA A 485 10.89 17.74 -2.94
C ALA A 485 11.25 16.41 -3.61
N ASP A 486 10.28 15.71 -4.19
CA ASP A 486 10.51 14.48 -4.96
C ASP A 486 11.38 14.71 -6.21
N ALA A 487 11.19 15.85 -6.88
CA ALA A 487 12.02 16.24 -8.01
C ALA A 487 13.49 16.47 -7.63
N TYR A 488 13.76 17.25 -6.57
CA TYR A 488 15.13 17.42 -6.07
C TYR A 488 15.76 16.08 -5.68
N ARG A 489 15.01 15.24 -4.95
CA ARG A 489 15.47 13.91 -4.52
C ARG A 489 15.97 13.07 -5.69
N SER A 490 15.19 13.04 -6.78
CA SER A 490 15.50 12.26 -7.98
C SER A 490 16.86 12.65 -8.60
N PHE A 491 17.28 13.91 -8.50
CA PHE A 491 18.57 14.37 -9.01
C PHE A 491 19.70 14.28 -7.98
N ILE A 492 19.40 14.43 -6.69
CA ILE A 492 20.35 14.17 -5.60
C ILE A 492 20.76 12.70 -5.58
N ASP A 493 19.82 11.78 -5.80
CA ASP A 493 20.09 10.35 -5.87
C ASP A 493 20.99 9.99 -7.07
N VAL A 494 20.81 10.68 -8.20
CA VAL A 494 21.70 10.53 -9.36
C VAL A 494 23.09 11.06 -9.02
N GLU A 495 23.18 12.28 -8.47
CA GLU A 495 24.45 12.91 -8.11
C GLU A 495 25.20 12.11 -7.03
N ALA A 496 24.48 11.53 -6.07
CA ALA A 496 25.07 10.71 -5.02
C ALA A 496 25.78 9.47 -5.59
N LYS A 497 25.25 8.88 -6.68
CA LYS A 497 25.91 7.76 -7.37
C LYS A 497 27.18 8.18 -8.12
N LEU A 498 27.35 9.48 -8.41
CA LEU A 498 28.59 10.02 -8.99
C LEU A 498 29.58 10.44 -7.91
N SER A 499 29.11 11.18 -6.91
CA SER A 499 29.91 11.81 -5.88
C SER A 499 29.06 12.16 -4.66
N HIS A 500 29.27 11.47 -3.54
CA HIS A 500 28.61 11.81 -2.28
C HIS A 500 28.88 13.26 -1.82
N ARG A 501 30.09 13.77 -2.08
CA ARG A 501 30.43 15.18 -1.79
C ARG A 501 29.77 16.15 -2.78
N GLY A 502 29.60 15.74 -4.04
CA GLY A 502 28.85 16.50 -5.05
C GLY A 502 27.39 16.66 -4.63
N ALA A 503 26.76 15.56 -4.23
CA ALA A 503 25.39 15.54 -3.72
C ALA A 503 25.22 16.42 -2.46
N ALA A 504 26.18 16.36 -1.52
CA ALA A 504 26.17 17.23 -0.35
C ALA A 504 26.35 18.73 -0.70
N ASN A 505 27.05 19.04 -1.79
CA ASN A 505 27.22 20.42 -2.24
C ASN A 505 25.98 20.96 -2.96
N ILE A 506 25.37 20.17 -3.86
CA ILE A 506 24.20 20.61 -4.62
C ILE A 506 22.97 20.81 -3.72
N LEU A 507 22.89 20.12 -2.57
CA LEU A 507 21.89 20.41 -1.52
C LEU A 507 21.88 21.88 -1.09
N LYS A 508 23.03 22.57 -1.12
CA LYS A 508 23.13 23.99 -0.72
C LYS A 508 22.42 24.92 -1.70
N GLU A 509 22.14 24.46 -2.91
CA GLU A 509 21.44 25.22 -3.95
C GLU A 509 19.93 25.25 -3.73
N ILE A 510 19.38 24.34 -2.91
CA ILE A 510 17.95 24.33 -2.57
C ILE A 510 17.62 25.51 -1.66
N LYS A 511 16.85 26.47 -2.19
CA LYS A 511 16.55 27.72 -1.48
C LYS A 511 15.65 27.50 -0.27
N ASP A 512 14.60 26.70 -0.41
CA ASP A 512 13.67 26.40 0.69
C ASP A 512 14.39 25.56 1.78
N PRO A 513 14.49 26.06 3.02
CA PRO A 513 15.24 25.39 4.08
C PRO A 513 14.59 24.08 4.56
N GLU A 514 13.26 23.96 4.44
CA GLU A 514 12.54 22.75 4.82
C GLU A 514 12.78 21.65 3.78
N VAL A 515 12.65 21.95 2.49
CA VAL A 515 12.97 21.01 1.39
C VAL A 515 14.44 20.60 1.45
N ARG A 516 15.36 21.55 1.68
CA ARG A 516 16.79 21.24 1.85
C ARG A 516 17.05 20.29 3.01
N THR A 517 16.34 20.45 4.13
CA THR A 517 16.49 19.59 5.31
C THR A 517 15.92 18.20 5.06
N VAL A 518 14.77 18.10 4.38
CA VAL A 518 14.20 16.82 3.90
C VAL A 518 15.25 16.05 3.11
N GLU A 519 15.81 16.68 2.08
CA GLU A 519 16.75 15.99 1.20
C GLU A 519 18.11 15.74 1.86
N SER A 520 18.52 16.57 2.83
CA SER A 520 19.70 16.30 3.66
C SER A 520 19.54 15.04 4.51
N ILE A 521 18.36 14.84 5.13
CA ILE A 521 18.06 13.62 5.88
C ILE A 521 18.03 12.41 4.93
N MET A 522 17.40 12.54 3.76
CA MET A 522 17.30 11.46 2.79
C MET A 522 18.68 11.03 2.24
N LEU A 523 19.53 11.98 1.85
CA LEU A 523 20.89 11.69 1.43
C LEU A 523 21.69 11.01 2.55
N SER A 524 21.57 11.50 3.79
CA SER A 524 22.26 10.90 4.93
C SER A 524 21.84 9.46 5.18
N ARG A 525 20.55 9.15 5.04
CA ARG A 525 20.02 7.78 5.16
C ARG A 525 20.61 6.86 4.08
N SER A 526 20.66 7.35 2.84
CA SER A 526 21.27 6.63 1.71
C SER A 526 22.76 6.33 1.96
N LEU A 527 23.53 7.32 2.43
CA LEU A 527 24.95 7.15 2.82
C LEU A 527 25.14 6.13 3.95
N LEU A 528 24.17 6.00 4.84
CA LEU A 528 24.16 5.00 5.92
C LEU A 528 23.62 3.63 5.47
N GLY A 529 23.36 3.44 4.17
CA GLY A 529 22.83 2.18 3.63
C GLY A 529 21.43 1.83 4.14
N LEU A 530 20.70 2.82 4.66
CA LEU A 530 19.34 2.63 5.13
C LEU A 530 18.39 2.68 3.94
N ALA A 531 17.52 1.69 3.83
CA ALA A 531 16.47 1.70 2.82
C ALA A 531 15.64 2.98 2.94
N MET A 532 15.48 3.65 1.81
CA MET A 532 14.47 4.67 1.65
C MET A 532 13.13 3.97 1.77
N LYS A 533 12.26 4.46 2.66
CA LYS A 533 10.89 3.94 2.75
C LYS A 533 10.06 4.58 1.64
N ARG A 534 8.82 4.10 1.50
CA ARG A 534 7.78 4.68 0.62
C ARG A 534 7.89 6.19 0.52
N VAL A 535 8.01 6.67 -0.72
CA VAL A 535 7.93 8.10 -1.02
C VAL A 535 6.47 8.42 -1.29
N ARG A 536 5.92 9.34 -0.50
CA ARG A 536 4.62 9.95 -0.74
C ARG A 536 4.83 11.27 -1.45
N VAL A 537 4.15 11.44 -2.57
CA VAL A 537 4.06 12.70 -3.31
C VAL A 537 2.61 13.15 -3.32
N GLU A 538 2.36 14.39 -2.94
CA GLU A 538 1.03 14.94 -2.76
C GLU A 538 0.96 16.39 -3.27
N GLU A 539 -0.01 16.61 -4.14
CA GLU A 539 -0.41 17.93 -4.62
C GLU A 539 -1.81 18.20 -4.07
N LYS A 540 -1.91 19.12 -3.11
CA LYS A 540 -3.16 19.50 -2.44
C LYS A 540 -3.38 20.99 -2.64
N THR A 541 -4.00 21.34 -3.77
CA THR A 541 -4.27 22.73 -4.18
C THR A 541 -5.78 22.99 -4.16
N LYS A 542 -6.22 24.23 -4.42
CA LYS A 542 -7.62 24.57 -4.68
C LYS A 542 -8.13 23.90 -5.96
N SER A 543 -7.25 23.72 -6.94
CA SER A 543 -7.57 23.17 -8.27
C SER A 543 -7.67 21.64 -8.27
N GLY A 544 -7.15 20.94 -7.25
CA GLY A 544 -7.32 19.50 -7.11
C GLY A 544 -6.53 18.88 -5.97
N HIS A 545 -6.76 17.60 -5.75
CA HIS A 545 -6.01 16.79 -4.80
C HIS A 545 -5.52 15.53 -5.50
N SER A 546 -4.20 15.29 -5.47
CA SER A 546 -3.61 14.06 -5.96
C SER A 546 -2.58 13.52 -4.99
N ILE A 547 -2.60 12.20 -4.79
CA ILE A 547 -1.66 11.48 -3.94
C ILE A 547 -1.06 10.36 -4.78
N GLN A 548 0.27 10.27 -4.78
CA GLN A 548 1.03 9.16 -5.33
C GLN A 548 1.90 8.58 -4.23
N VAL A 549 1.93 7.26 -4.15
CA VAL A 549 2.79 6.53 -3.22
C VAL A 549 3.61 5.55 -4.04
N SER A 550 4.92 5.69 -3.99
CA SER A 550 5.87 4.78 -4.64
C SER A 550 6.74 4.10 -3.60
N ASP A 551 6.96 2.80 -3.76
CA ASP A 551 8.04 2.11 -3.04
C ASP A 551 9.36 2.50 -3.74
N THR A 552 10.36 2.93 -2.97
CA THR A 552 11.73 3.10 -3.46
C THR A 552 12.42 1.74 -3.41
N ASN A 553 12.99 1.30 -4.53
CA ASN A 553 13.64 -0.01 -4.69
C ASN A 553 15.01 -0.08 -4.03
#